data_AF-A0A9X2YNS8-F1
#
_entry.id   AF-A0A9X2YNS8-F1
#
_cell.length_a   1.000
_cell.length_b   1.000
_cell.length_c   1.000
_cell.angle_alpha   90.00
_cell.angle_beta   90.00
_cell.angle_gamma   90.00
#
_symmetry.space_group_name_H-M   'P 1'
#
loop_
_entity.id
_entity.type
_entity.pdbx_description
1 polymer ?
#
loop_
_entity_poly.entity_id
_entity_poly.type
_entity_poly.pdbx_seq_one_letter_code
_entity_poly.pdbx_strand_id
1 'polypeptide(L)'
;MFAVAPERHAEAARMFTEIGFALQDLQLTELGLQVHLDWERGIELISPLAGATATVAASVRDFLAGHGDGVYTVVIRVPGAEAAESVAGRYGGTTRFRQHFDGDGTYLDEVDLSVLGLPLTFLATNVP
;
A
#
# COMPACT_ATOMS: atom_id res chain seq x y z
N MET A 1 -0.07 -0.70 5.95
CA MET A 1 0.29 -1.64 4.88
C MET A 1 1.63 -2.30 5.22
N PHE A 2 1.69 -3.63 5.17
CA PHE A 2 2.88 -4.42 5.42
C PHE A 2 3.41 -5.02 4.13
N ALA A 3 4.71 -4.85 3.87
CA ALA A 3 5.39 -5.65 2.88
C ALA A 3 5.80 -6.98 3.53
N VAL A 4 5.44 -8.08 2.90
CA VAL A 4 5.79 -9.44 3.32
C VAL A 4 6.48 -10.13 2.15
N ALA A 5 7.51 -10.94 2.38
CA ALA A 5 8.09 -11.69 1.28
C ALA A 5 7.08 -12.70 0.70
N PRO A 6 7.11 -12.96 -0.63
CA PRO A 6 6.12 -13.82 -1.29
C PRO A 6 5.94 -15.18 -0.63
N GLU A 7 7.02 -15.80 -0.15
CA GLU A 7 7.01 -17.12 0.50
C GLU A 7 6.32 -17.13 1.88
N ARG A 8 6.12 -15.97 2.52
CA ARG A 8 5.45 -15.83 3.82
C ARG A 8 4.08 -15.15 3.74
N HIS A 9 3.70 -14.62 2.57
CA HIS A 9 2.47 -13.84 2.41
C HIS A 9 1.21 -14.60 2.84
N ALA A 10 1.07 -15.85 2.40
CA ALA A 10 -0.08 -16.69 2.73
C ALA A 10 -0.15 -17.02 4.24
N GLU A 11 1.01 -17.23 4.88
CA GLU A 11 1.07 -17.50 6.32
C GLU A 11 0.69 -16.26 7.13
N ALA A 12 1.16 -15.07 6.73
CA ALA A 12 0.78 -13.80 7.34
C ALA A 12 -0.73 -13.53 7.20
N ALA A 13 -1.29 -13.75 6.02
CA ALA A 13 -2.72 -13.60 5.77
C ALA A 13 -3.55 -14.54 6.66
N ARG A 14 -3.12 -15.80 6.79
CA ARG A 14 -3.76 -16.77 7.70
C ARG A 14 -3.72 -16.29 9.14
N MET A 15 -2.57 -15.82 9.63
CA MET A 15 -2.44 -15.31 10.99
C MET A 15 -3.40 -14.14 11.26
N PHE A 16 -3.48 -13.16 10.35
CA PHE A 16 -4.42 -12.04 10.48
C PHE A 16 -5.88 -12.50 10.46
N THR A 17 -6.20 -13.51 9.64
CA THR A 17 -7.53 -14.12 9.61
C THR A 17 -7.87 -14.79 10.94
N GLU A 18 -6.93 -15.54 11.52
CA GLU A 18 -7.10 -16.23 12.80
C GLU A 18 -7.33 -15.27 13.97
N ILE A 19 -6.79 -14.05 13.91
CA ILE A 19 -7.03 -13.00 14.91
C ILE A 19 -8.24 -12.11 14.59
N GLY A 20 -9.03 -12.44 13.56
CA GLY A 20 -10.35 -11.86 13.31
C GLY A 20 -10.46 -10.85 12.18
N PHE A 21 -9.45 -10.72 11.32
CA PHE A 21 -9.56 -9.91 10.09
C PHE A 21 -10.27 -10.69 8.98
N ALA A 22 -10.98 -9.97 8.11
CA ALA A 22 -11.65 -10.49 6.94
C ALA A 22 -10.92 -10.01 5.69
N LEU A 23 -9.85 -10.73 5.32
CA LEU A 23 -8.99 -10.35 4.20
C LEU A 23 -9.60 -10.75 2.86
N GLN A 24 -9.64 -9.79 1.94
CA GLN A 24 -9.90 -10.00 0.52
C GLN A 24 -8.57 -10.31 -0.17
N ASP A 25 -8.52 -11.40 -0.93
CA ASP A 25 -7.38 -11.77 -1.77
C ASP A 25 -7.55 -11.12 -3.15
N LEU A 26 -6.56 -10.32 -3.54
CA LEU A 26 -6.55 -9.55 -4.78
C LEU A 26 -5.20 -9.65 -5.46
N GLN A 27 -5.21 -9.72 -6.79
CA GLN A 27 -4.02 -9.50 -7.61
C GLN A 27 -4.16 -8.20 -8.38
N LEU A 28 -3.34 -7.21 -8.01
CA LEU A 28 -3.22 -5.95 -8.73
C LEU A 28 -2.16 -6.13 -9.81
N THR A 29 -2.53 -6.80 -10.90
CA THR A 29 -1.59 -7.21 -11.97
C THR A 29 -0.88 -6.02 -12.62
N GLU A 30 -1.56 -4.88 -12.78
CA GLU A 30 -0.98 -3.64 -13.30
C GLU A 30 0.11 -3.07 -12.38
N LEU A 31 -0.02 -3.26 -11.07
CA LEU A 31 0.98 -2.86 -10.07
C LEU A 31 1.99 -3.95 -9.76
N GLY A 32 1.75 -5.16 -10.26
CA GLY A 32 2.59 -6.31 -10.01
C GLY A 32 2.55 -6.76 -8.56
N LEU A 33 1.40 -6.65 -7.87
CA LEU A 33 1.27 -6.98 -6.44
C LEU A 33 0.24 -8.08 -6.19
N GLN A 34 0.58 -8.98 -5.28
CA GLN A 34 -0.34 -9.83 -4.54
C GLN A 34 -0.75 -9.08 -3.27
N VAL A 35 -2.05 -8.98 -3.00
CA VAL A 35 -2.61 -8.19 -1.91
C VAL A 35 -3.58 -9.01 -1.07
N HIS A 36 -3.49 -8.89 0.25
CA HIS A 36 -4.57 -9.26 1.17
C HIS A 36 -5.01 -8.02 1.95
N LEU A 37 -6.29 -7.65 1.86
CA LEU A 37 -6.80 -6.38 2.37
C LEU A 37 -8.09 -6.56 3.17
N ASP A 38 -8.13 -6.01 4.38
CA ASP A 38 -9.36 -5.76 5.14
C ASP A 38 -9.57 -4.25 5.21
N TRP A 39 -10.45 -3.73 4.33
CA TRP A 39 -10.79 -2.31 4.25
C TRP A 39 -11.34 -1.76 5.56
N GLU A 40 -12.25 -2.51 6.18
CA GLU A 40 -12.99 -2.09 7.37
C GLU A 40 -12.07 -1.97 8.59
N ARG A 41 -11.05 -2.83 8.67
CA ARG A 41 -10.10 -2.85 9.81
C ARG A 41 -8.73 -2.24 9.49
N GLY A 42 -8.49 -1.83 8.25
CA GLY A 42 -7.29 -1.09 7.84
C GLY A 42 -6.00 -1.90 7.82
N ILE A 43 -6.06 -3.19 7.52
CA ILE A 43 -4.87 -4.03 7.30
C ILE A 43 -4.72 -4.34 5.82
N GLU A 44 -3.49 -4.19 5.33
CA GLU A 44 -3.10 -4.57 3.99
C GLU A 44 -1.75 -5.27 4.03
N LEU A 45 -1.66 -6.44 3.40
CA LEU A 45 -0.43 -7.17 3.15
C LEU A 45 -0.13 -7.10 1.66
N ILE A 46 1.10 -6.78 1.30
CA ILE A 46 1.53 -6.73 -0.10
C ILE A 46 2.79 -7.58 -0.32
N SER A 47 2.83 -8.27 -1.45
CA SER A 47 4.05 -8.90 -1.98
C SER A 47 4.18 -8.63 -3.47
N PRO A 48 5.41 -8.49 -3.99
CA PRO A 48 5.62 -8.39 -5.42
C PRO A 48 5.30 -9.73 -6.10
N LEU A 49 4.57 -9.68 -7.22
CA LEU A 49 4.38 -10.82 -8.11
C LEU A 49 5.71 -11.19 -8.78
N ALA A 50 5.90 -12.48 -9.03
CA ALA A 50 7.10 -12.98 -9.69
C ALA A 50 7.24 -12.37 -11.10
N GLY A 51 8.42 -11.82 -11.40
CA GLY A 51 8.71 -11.19 -12.69
C GLY A 51 8.05 -9.84 -12.95
N ALA A 52 7.30 -9.27 -11.99
CA ALA A 52 6.66 -7.97 -12.16
C ALA A 52 7.66 -6.84 -12.34
N THR A 53 7.46 -6.00 -13.35
CA THR A 53 8.34 -4.87 -13.70
C THR A 53 7.80 -3.50 -13.30
N ALA A 54 6.57 -3.44 -12.78
CA ALA A 54 5.97 -2.19 -12.31
C ALA A 54 6.81 -1.53 -11.20
N THR A 55 6.84 -0.20 -11.19
CA THR A 55 7.63 0.60 -10.25
C THR A 55 7.28 0.33 -8.79
N VAL A 56 6.00 0.10 -8.50
CA VAL A 56 5.55 -0.23 -7.14
C VAL A 56 6.10 -1.60 -6.71
N ALA A 57 5.97 -2.64 -7.55
CA ALA A 57 6.56 -3.95 -7.27
C ALA A 57 8.09 -3.89 -7.08
N ALA A 58 8.80 -3.03 -7.83
CA ALA A 58 10.22 -2.79 -7.63
C ALA A 58 10.51 -2.17 -6.25
N SER A 59 9.75 -1.15 -5.86
CA SER A 59 9.90 -0.48 -4.57
C SER A 59 9.65 -1.43 -3.39
N VAL A 60 8.66 -2.32 -3.50
CA VAL A 60 8.38 -3.35 -2.49
C VAL A 60 9.51 -4.38 -2.42
N ARG A 61 10.06 -4.82 -3.56
CA ARG A 61 11.24 -5.71 -3.58
C ARG A 61 12.44 -5.06 -2.90
N ASP A 62 12.73 -3.81 -3.22
CA ASP A 62 13.86 -3.09 -2.65
C ASP A 62 13.69 -2.90 -1.14
N PHE A 63 12.46 -2.61 -0.68
CA PHE A 63 12.13 -2.58 0.75
C PHE A 63 12.41 -3.93 1.42
N LEU A 64 11.88 -5.03 0.87
CA LEU A 64 12.06 -6.37 1.43
C LEU A 64 13.52 -6.80 1.45
N ALA A 65 14.29 -6.48 0.40
CA ALA A 65 15.72 -6.77 0.33
C ALA A 65 16.53 -6.00 1.38
N GLY A 66 16.15 -4.75 1.67
CA GLY A 66 16.83 -3.90 2.64
C GLY A 66 16.41 -4.12 4.11
N HIS A 67 15.16 -4.49 4.35
CA HIS A 67 14.55 -4.45 5.69
C HIS A 67 13.91 -5.78 6.12
N GLY A 68 13.71 -6.73 5.20
CA GLY A 68 12.84 -7.88 5.43
C GLY A 68 11.36 -7.50 5.48
N ASP A 69 10.55 -8.37 6.08
CA ASP A 69 9.12 -8.11 6.25
C ASP A 69 8.91 -6.93 7.23
N GLY A 70 7.92 -6.07 6.97
CA GLY A 70 7.69 -4.94 7.86
C GLY A 70 6.63 -3.95 7.39
N VAL A 71 6.44 -2.89 8.17
CA VAL A 71 5.57 -1.77 7.81
C VAL A 71 6.21 -1.05 6.61
N TYR A 72 5.60 -1.21 5.43
CA TYR A 72 6.04 -0.54 4.22
C TYR A 72 5.67 0.94 4.27
N THR A 73 4.41 1.21 4.67
CA THR A 73 3.85 2.55 4.79
C THR A 73 2.62 2.54 5.69
N VAL A 74 2.34 3.69 6.32
CA VAL A 74 1.11 3.95 7.05
C VAL A 74 0.14 4.67 6.12
N VAL A 75 -0.97 4.01 5.78
CA VAL A 75 -2.02 4.58 4.93
C VAL A 75 -2.94 5.44 5.77
N ILE A 76 -3.18 6.68 5.34
CA ILE A 76 -4.03 7.65 6.02
C ILE A 76 -5.09 8.15 5.04
N ARG A 77 -6.37 7.97 5.39
CA ARG A 77 -7.48 8.53 4.61
C ARG A 77 -7.49 10.05 4.76
N VAL A 78 -7.49 10.76 3.65
CA VAL A 78 -7.51 12.23 3.57
C VAL A 78 -8.61 12.70 2.63
N PRO A 79 -9.11 13.95 2.76
CA PRO A 79 -10.12 14.48 1.84
C PRO A 79 -9.64 14.64 0.39
N GLY A 80 -8.32 14.75 0.16
CA GLY A 80 -7.72 14.87 -1.16
C GLY A 80 -6.22 14.60 -1.11
N ALA A 81 -5.76 13.61 -1.88
CA ALA A 81 -4.38 13.12 -1.79
C ALA A 81 -3.35 14.16 -2.28
N GLU A 82 -3.63 14.86 -3.38
CA GLU A 82 -2.75 15.91 -3.93
C GLU A 82 -2.62 17.13 -2.98
N ALA A 83 -3.73 17.54 -2.37
CA ALA A 83 -3.71 18.62 -1.39
C ALA A 83 -2.89 18.23 -0.15
N ALA A 84 -3.05 17.00 0.34
CA ALA A 84 -2.25 16.47 1.44
C ALA A 84 -0.76 16.35 1.08
N GLU A 85 -0.45 15.92 -0.15
CA GLU A 85 0.91 15.89 -0.67
C GLU A 85 1.56 17.28 -0.68
N SER A 86 0.84 18.29 -1.17
CA SER A 86 1.31 19.69 -1.17
C SER A 86 1.61 20.18 0.24
N VAL A 87 0.80 19.77 1.23
CA VAL A 87 1.08 20.05 2.65
C VAL A 87 2.38 19.37 3.09
N ALA A 88 2.55 18.08 2.83
CA ALA A 88 3.75 17.32 3.19
C ALA A 88 5.02 17.86 2.51
N GLY A 89 4.91 18.34 1.27
CA GLY A 89 6.02 18.98 0.54
C GLY A 89 6.61 20.18 1.29
N ARG A 90 5.77 20.97 1.97
CA ARG A 90 6.24 22.09 2.82
C ARG A 90 7.06 21.64 4.04
N TYR A 91 6.99 20.37 4.40
CA TYR A 91 7.76 19.74 5.47
C TYR A 91 8.90 18.86 4.95
N GLY A 92 9.30 19.02 3.68
CA GLY A 92 10.38 18.25 3.05
C GLY A 92 9.96 16.85 2.59
N GLY A 93 8.67 16.65 2.30
CA GLY A 93 8.15 15.40 1.78
C GLY A 93 8.77 15.01 0.44
N THR A 94 9.06 13.72 0.25
CA THR A 94 9.54 13.13 -1.00
C THR A 94 8.57 12.06 -1.47
N THR A 95 7.92 12.28 -2.61
CA THR A 95 6.99 11.34 -3.22
C THR A 95 7.73 10.17 -3.87
N ARG A 96 7.29 8.94 -3.59
CA ARG A 96 7.76 7.72 -4.23
C ARG A 96 6.88 7.32 -5.40
N PHE A 97 5.56 7.33 -5.24
CA PHE A 97 4.63 7.09 -6.35
C PHE A 97 3.29 7.81 -6.15
N ARG A 98 2.58 7.99 -7.27
CA ARG A 98 1.20 8.46 -7.32
C ARG A 98 0.37 7.49 -8.13
N GLN A 99 -0.87 7.32 -7.74
CA GLN A 99 -1.79 6.41 -8.37
C GLN A 99 -3.20 6.98 -8.35
N HIS A 100 -3.93 6.71 -9.42
CA HIS A 100 -5.34 7.01 -9.54
C HIS A 100 -6.04 5.80 -10.14
N PHE A 101 -7.13 5.37 -9.51
CA PHE A 101 -8.10 4.45 -10.07
C PHE A 101 -9.49 5.08 -10.00
N ASP A 102 -10.25 4.92 -11.07
CA ASP A 102 -11.66 5.34 -11.15
C ASP A 102 -12.41 4.33 -12.01
N GLY A 103 -13.59 3.91 -11.54
CA GLY A 103 -14.41 2.91 -12.21
C GLY A 103 -15.61 2.49 -11.36
N ASP A 104 -16.70 2.06 -12.00
CA ASP A 104 -17.91 1.54 -11.32
C ASP A 104 -18.48 2.47 -10.22
N GLY A 105 -18.28 3.79 -10.36
CA GLY A 105 -18.74 4.80 -9.41
C GLY A 105 -17.86 4.94 -8.16
N THR A 106 -16.73 4.22 -8.09
CA THR A 106 -15.72 4.37 -7.06
C THR A 106 -14.46 5.02 -7.62
N TYR A 107 -13.73 5.71 -6.75
CA TYR A 107 -12.43 6.26 -7.05
C TYR A 107 -11.46 6.02 -5.90
N LEU A 108 -10.17 6.04 -6.24
CA LEU A 108 -9.07 5.94 -5.31
C LEU A 108 -7.89 6.75 -5.84
N ASP A 109 -7.48 7.75 -5.07
CA ASP A 109 -6.23 8.49 -5.26
C ASP A 109 -5.26 8.11 -4.16
N GLU A 110 -4.06 7.71 -4.55
CA GLU A 110 -2.98 7.37 -3.63
C GLU A 110 -1.73 8.18 -3.94
N VAL A 111 -1.13 8.73 -2.88
CA VAL A 111 0.19 9.34 -2.92
C VAL A 111 1.04 8.75 -1.82
N ASP A 112 2.03 7.96 -2.20
CA ASP A 112 3.02 7.36 -1.30
C ASP A 112 4.27 8.23 -1.23
N LEU A 113 4.67 8.60 -0.02
CA LEU A 113 5.76 9.53 0.22
C LEU A 113 6.50 9.23 1.53
N SER A 114 7.66 9.86 1.70
CA SER A 114 8.30 9.99 3.01
C SER A 114 8.30 11.46 3.43
N VAL A 115 7.96 11.74 4.68
CA VAL A 115 8.03 13.09 5.25
C VAL A 115 8.40 12.98 6.73
N LEU A 116 9.36 13.79 7.19
CA LEU A 116 9.85 13.75 8.58
C LEU A 116 10.28 12.35 9.07
N GLY A 117 10.80 11.51 8.17
CA GLY A 117 11.18 10.13 8.46
C GLY A 117 10.02 9.13 8.56
N LEU A 118 8.78 9.57 8.29
CA LEU A 118 7.59 8.73 8.31
C LEU A 118 7.27 8.25 6.88
N PRO A 119 7.10 6.93 6.66
CA PRO A 119 6.54 6.42 5.42
C PRO A 119 5.01 6.52 5.47
N LEU A 120 4.45 7.39 4.63
CA LEU A 120 3.01 7.66 4.60
C LEU A 120 2.46 7.44 3.19
N THR A 121 1.23 6.94 3.13
CA THR A 121 0.41 6.93 1.92
C THR A 121 -0.86 7.71 2.20
N PHE A 122 -1.07 8.81 1.48
CA PHE A 122 -2.31 9.54 1.53
C PHE A 122 -3.31 8.92 0.57
N LEU A 123 -4.46 8.53 1.10
CA LEU A 123 -5.53 7.86 0.38
C LEU A 123 -6.78 8.76 0.36
N ALA A 124 -7.22 9.19 -0.81
CA ALA A 124 -8.54 9.80 -0.98
C ALA A 124 -9.43 8.84 -1.78
N THR A 125 -10.55 8.43 -1.21
CA THR A 125 -11.43 7.43 -1.81
C THR A 125 -12.85 7.55 -1.29
N ASN A 126 -13.83 7.14 -2.10
CA ASN A 126 -15.21 6.91 -1.69
C ASN A 126 -15.53 5.42 -1.48
N VAL A 127 -14.54 4.53 -1.56
CA VAL A 127 -14.69 3.13 -1.16
C VAL A 127 -15.03 3.11 0.34
N PRO A 128 -16.07 2.36 0.74
CA PRO A 128 -16.43 2.19 2.15
C PRO A 128 -15.22 1.85 3.02
#